data_AF-W2D1S8-F1
#
_entry.id   AF-W2D1S8-F1
#
_cell.length_a   1.000
_cell.length_b   1.000
_cell.length_c   1.000
_cell.angle_alpha   90.00
_cell.angle_beta   90.00
_cell.angle_gamma   90.00
#
_symmetry.space_group_name_H-M   'P 1'
#
loop_
_entity.id
_entity.type
_entity.pdbx_description
1 polymer ?
#
loop_
_entity_poly.entity_id
_entity_poly.type
_entity_poly.pdbx_seq_one_letter_code
_entity_poly.pdbx_strand_id
1 'polypeptide(L)'
;SLVGEGIRPEFVAIVNYGIVGLIQLELGAVDKPDINPERALSFYDAHIKTSTTLMLAKNHDYGEAWRSMRVASYTDLILMKLSRVKEIEDHRGQVAVSEGISANYMDIVNYALFGIIKLSTEEITPTH
;
A
#
# COMPACT_ATOMS: atom_id res chain seq x y z
N SER A 1 13.71 8.63 12.23
CA SER A 1 13.59 7.28 12.82
C SER A 1 14.11 7.37 14.25
N LEU A 2 13.22 7.15 15.23
CA LEU A 2 13.63 7.00 16.63
C LEU A 2 14.43 5.69 16.72
N VAL A 3 15.64 5.81 17.25
CA VAL A 3 16.59 4.69 17.35
C VAL A 3 15.97 3.58 18.20
N GLY A 4 15.46 2.52 17.57
CA GLY A 4 14.96 1.32 18.25
C GLY A 4 13.68 0.67 17.69
N GLU A 5 12.86 1.37 16.90
CA GLU A 5 11.52 0.84 16.49
C GLU A 5 11.49 0.00 15.20
N GLY A 6 12.64 -0.24 14.56
CA GLY A 6 12.71 -0.95 13.28
C GLY A 6 11.96 -0.23 12.15
N ILE A 7 11.74 -0.91 11.02
CA ILE A 7 11.07 -0.33 9.83
C ILE A 7 9.56 -0.61 9.80
N ARG A 8 9.05 -1.42 10.72
CA ARG A 8 7.64 -1.82 10.76
C ARG A 8 6.66 -0.62 10.87
N PRO A 9 6.90 0.40 11.73
CA PRO A 9 6.03 1.57 11.79
C PRO A 9 5.94 2.32 10.45
N GLU A 10 7.01 2.31 9.66
CA GLU A 10 7.04 2.98 8.36
C GLU A 10 6.16 2.26 7.33
N PHE A 11 6.13 0.92 7.34
CA PHE A 11 5.18 0.18 6.51
C PHE A 11 3.73 0.41 6.94
N VAL A 12 3.45 0.52 8.25
CA VAL A 12 2.11 0.88 8.75
C VAL A 12 1.71 2.27 8.25
N ALA A 13 2.63 3.23 8.29
CA ALA A 13 2.39 4.56 7.74
C ALA A 13 2.08 4.50 6.23
N ILE A 14 2.83 3.72 5.46
CA ILE A 14 2.58 3.55 4.01
C ILE A 14 1.19 2.95 3.74
N VAL A 15 0.75 1.95 4.51
CA VAL A 15 -0.62 1.43 4.42
C VAL A 15 -1.63 2.54 4.67
N ASN A 16 -1.50 3.27 5.78
CA ASN A 16 -2.46 4.30 6.16
C ASN A 16 -2.55 5.43 5.12
N TYR A 17 -1.40 5.98 4.70
CA TYR A 17 -1.36 7.05 3.71
C TYR A 17 -1.77 6.57 2.31
N GLY A 18 -1.48 5.31 1.97
CA GLY A 18 -1.96 4.71 0.73
C GLY A 18 -3.48 4.62 0.68
N ILE A 19 -4.12 4.21 1.79
CA ILE A 19 -5.58 4.21 1.90
C ILE A 19 -6.14 5.63 1.86
N VAL A 20 -5.53 6.60 2.56
CA VAL A 20 -5.94 8.02 2.47
C VAL A 20 -5.86 8.53 1.02
N GLY A 21 -4.81 8.17 0.28
CA GLY A 21 -4.69 8.50 -1.14
C GLY A 21 -5.83 7.91 -1.98
N LEU A 22 -6.24 6.66 -1.73
CA LEU A 22 -7.41 6.06 -2.40
C LEU A 22 -8.71 6.80 -2.08
N ILE A 23 -8.91 7.21 -0.83
CA ILE A 23 -10.07 8.01 -0.41
C ILE A 23 -10.08 9.35 -1.15
N GLN A 24 -8.94 10.03 -1.24
CA GLN A 24 -8.81 11.30 -1.94
C GLN A 24 -9.00 11.17 -3.46
N LEU A 25 -8.64 10.03 -4.05
CA LEU A 25 -8.94 9.75 -5.46
C LEU A 25 -10.44 9.58 -5.70
N GLU A 26 -11.19 9.04 -4.73
CA GLU A 26 -12.64 8.85 -4.83
C GLU A 26 -13.43 10.13 -4.54
N LEU A 27 -13.07 10.86 -3.48
CA LEU A 27 -13.82 12.04 -3.01
C LEU A 27 -13.30 13.36 -3.59
N GLY A 28 -12.08 13.38 -4.11
CA GLY A 28 -11.31 14.59 -4.38
C GLY A 28 -10.45 14.99 -3.19
N ALA A 29 -9.27 15.55 -3.48
CA ALA A 29 -8.37 16.06 -2.46
C ALA A 29 -8.89 17.38 -1.88
N VAL A 30 -8.74 17.57 -0.56
CA VAL A 30 -9.14 18.77 0.18
C VAL A 30 -8.03 19.22 1.12
N ASP A 31 -7.92 20.54 1.33
CA ASP A 31 -6.89 21.14 2.20
C ASP A 31 -7.24 21.07 3.70
N LYS A 32 -8.49 20.74 4.03
CA LYS A 32 -9.01 20.67 5.40
C LYS A 32 -9.94 19.46 5.55
N PRO A 33 -10.02 18.84 6.73
CA PRO A 33 -10.98 17.75 6.97
C PRO A 33 -12.41 18.19 6.64
N ASP A 34 -13.04 17.49 5.71
CA ASP A 34 -14.38 17.77 5.17
C ASP A 34 -15.39 16.63 5.44
N ILE A 35 -14.91 15.51 5.99
CA ILE A 35 -15.71 14.38 6.46
C ILE A 35 -15.50 14.12 7.95
N ASN A 36 -16.52 13.58 8.61
CA ASN A 36 -16.43 13.19 10.02
C ASN A 36 -15.62 11.89 10.20
N PRO A 37 -15.14 11.60 11.43
CA PRO A 37 -14.34 10.40 11.70
C PRO A 37 -15.05 9.09 11.34
N GLU A 38 -16.36 9.00 11.57
CA GLU A 38 -17.14 7.79 11.27
C GLU A 38 -17.13 7.48 9.77
N ARG A 39 -17.32 8.51 8.95
CA ARG A 39 -17.28 8.39 7.49
C ARG A 39 -15.87 8.08 7.00
N ALA A 40 -14.85 8.71 7.58
CA ALA A 40 -13.45 8.42 7.26
C ALA A 40 -13.09 6.95 7.52
N LEU A 41 -13.51 6.40 8.66
CA LEU A 41 -13.31 4.99 9.00
C LEU A 41 -14.07 4.06 8.05
N SER A 42 -15.32 4.39 7.69
CA SER A 42 -16.08 3.60 6.71
C SER A 42 -15.40 3.52 5.35
N PHE A 43 -14.81 4.61 4.86
CA PHE A 43 -14.05 4.60 3.61
C PHE A 43 -12.75 3.83 3.76
N TYR A 44 -12.05 4.00 4.89
CA TYR A 44 -10.84 3.26 5.19
C TYR A 44 -11.10 1.74 5.12
N ASP A 45 -12.14 1.27 5.79
CA ASP A 45 -12.56 -0.14 5.80
C ASP A 45 -12.89 -0.66 4.39
N ALA A 46 -13.58 0.16 3.58
CA ALA A 46 -13.91 -0.21 2.20
C ALA A 46 -12.66 -0.37 1.32
N HIS A 47 -11.73 0.58 1.37
CA HIS A 47 -10.52 0.53 0.54
C HIS A 47 -9.52 -0.52 1.02
N ILE A 48 -9.34 -0.72 2.34
CA ILE A 48 -8.45 -1.78 2.84
C ILE A 48 -9.00 -3.17 2.49
N LYS A 49 -10.33 -3.36 2.55
CA LYS A 49 -10.98 -4.60 2.11
C LYS A 49 -10.78 -4.86 0.62
N THR A 50 -10.94 -3.83 -0.20
CA THR A 50 -10.73 -3.93 -1.66
C THR A 50 -9.28 -4.27 -1.98
N SER A 51 -8.32 -3.57 -1.38
CA SER A 51 -6.89 -3.81 -1.55
C SER A 51 -6.49 -5.23 -1.14
N THR A 52 -7.00 -5.69 0.02
CA THR A 52 -6.75 -7.04 0.53
C THR A 52 -7.38 -8.10 -0.36
N THR A 53 -8.56 -7.85 -0.92
CA THR A 53 -9.21 -8.78 -1.87
C THR A 53 -8.37 -8.94 -3.13
N LEU A 54 -7.85 -7.83 -3.67
CA LEU A 54 -6.92 -7.86 -4.81
C LEU A 54 -5.62 -8.62 -4.45
N MET A 55 -5.08 -8.39 -3.25
CA MET A 55 -3.90 -9.08 -2.75
C MET A 55 -4.10 -10.59 -2.72
N LEU A 56 -5.23 -11.05 -2.17
CA LEU A 56 -5.58 -12.47 -2.06
C LEU A 56 -5.77 -13.11 -3.43
N ALA A 57 -6.41 -12.41 -4.37
CA ALA A 57 -6.53 -12.87 -5.75
C ALA A 57 -5.15 -13.04 -6.41
N LYS A 58 -4.27 -12.03 -6.31
CA LYS A 58 -2.89 -12.13 -6.82
C LYS A 58 -2.10 -13.25 -6.12
N ASN A 59 -2.26 -13.44 -4.82
CA ASN A 59 -1.58 -14.48 -4.06
C ASN A 59 -2.04 -15.90 -4.48
N HIS A 60 -3.29 -16.06 -4.94
CA HIS A 60 -3.75 -17.31 -5.56
C HIS A 60 -3.03 -17.57 -6.90
N ASP A 61 -2.83 -16.54 -7.72
CA ASP A 61 -2.26 -16.67 -9.06
C ASP A 61 -0.72 -16.85 -9.06
N TYR A 62 -0.03 -16.17 -8.15
CA TYR A 62 1.44 -16.16 -8.07
C TYR A 62 2.01 -17.00 -6.90
N GLY A 63 1.14 -17.58 -6.08
CA GLY A 63 1.51 -18.28 -4.85
C GLY A 63 2.17 -17.36 -3.81
N GLU A 64 2.81 -17.98 -2.82
CA GLU A 64 3.40 -17.28 -1.67
C GLU A 64 4.86 -16.81 -1.90
N ALA A 65 5.28 -16.63 -3.16
CA ALA A 65 6.66 -16.30 -3.54
C ALA A 65 7.20 -15.05 -2.82
N TRP A 66 6.32 -14.11 -2.49
CA TRP A 66 6.67 -12.90 -1.74
C TRP A 66 7.26 -13.18 -0.36
N ARG A 67 6.95 -14.33 0.29
CA ARG A 67 7.51 -14.69 1.61
C ARG A 67 9.00 -14.97 1.58
N SER A 68 9.53 -15.36 0.42
CA SER A 68 10.96 -15.59 0.20
C SER A 68 11.73 -14.32 -0.15
N MET A 69 11.05 -13.20 -0.34
CA MET A 69 11.69 -11.92 -0.64
C MET A 69 12.30 -11.29 0.61
N ARG A 70 13.31 -10.45 0.40
CA ARG A 70 13.88 -9.60 1.46
C ARG A 70 12.96 -8.43 1.72
N VAL A 71 12.96 -7.91 2.95
CA VAL A 71 12.16 -6.72 3.32
C VAL A 71 12.45 -5.53 2.40
N ALA A 72 13.72 -5.31 2.03
CA ALA A 72 14.13 -4.26 1.09
C ALA A 72 13.44 -4.37 -0.29
N SER A 73 13.12 -5.59 -0.75
CA SER A 73 12.46 -5.79 -2.03
C SER A 73 11.03 -5.25 -2.04
N TYR A 74 10.33 -5.22 -0.89
CA TYR A 74 9.03 -4.57 -0.81
C TYR A 74 9.15 -3.05 -0.96
N THR A 75 10.20 -2.44 -0.40
CA THR A 75 10.49 -1.02 -0.59
C THR A 75 10.74 -0.70 -2.06
N ASP A 76 11.52 -1.52 -2.78
CA ASP A 76 11.77 -1.33 -4.20
C ASP A 76 10.48 -1.39 -5.03
N LEU A 77 9.61 -2.36 -4.73
CA LEU A 77 8.30 -2.50 -5.39
C LEU A 77 7.37 -1.31 -5.10
N ILE A 78 7.37 -0.79 -3.87
CA ILE A 78 6.61 0.41 -3.50
C ILE A 78 7.11 1.62 -4.27
N LEU A 79 8.43 1.83 -4.34
CA LEU A 79 9.03 2.95 -5.07
C LEU A 79 8.73 2.88 -6.57
N MET A 80 8.75 1.67 -7.15
CA MET A 80 8.38 1.45 -8.55
C MET A 80 6.93 1.86 -8.81
N LYS A 81 5.98 1.44 -7.97
CA LYS A 81 4.57 1.82 -8.11
C LYS A 81 4.34 3.31 -7.87
N LEU A 82 5.06 3.93 -6.94
CA LEU A 82 4.99 5.37 -6.70
C LEU A 82 5.53 6.16 -7.91
N SER A 83 6.64 5.71 -8.52
CA SER A 83 7.15 6.30 -9.76
C SER A 83 6.10 6.21 -10.87
N ARG A 84 5.42 5.07 -10.97
CA ARG A 84 4.36 4.86 -11.95
C ARG A 84 3.17 5.81 -11.76
N VAL A 85 2.75 6.07 -10.52
CA VAL A 85 1.71 7.07 -10.21
C VAL A 85 2.12 8.44 -10.73
N LYS A 86 3.33 8.90 -10.41
CA LYS A 86 3.84 10.20 -10.85
C LYS A 86 3.88 10.34 -12.37
N GLU A 87 4.34 9.30 -13.07
CA GLU A 87 4.33 9.28 -14.53
C GLU A 87 2.91 9.46 -15.09
N ILE A 88 1.91 8.78 -14.52
CA ILE A 88 0.52 8.89 -15.00
C ILE A 88 -0.03 10.30 -14.75
N GLU A 89 0.27 10.90 -13.60
CA GLU A 89 -0.12 12.27 -13.25
C GLU A 89 0.53 13.30 -14.18
N ASP A 90 1.84 13.20 -14.41
CA ASP A 90 2.62 14.12 -15.25
C ASP A 90 2.14 14.09 -16.72
N HIS A 91 1.76 12.92 -17.23
CA HIS A 91 1.23 12.77 -18.58
C HIS A 91 -0.27 13.07 -18.69
N ARG A 92 -0.89 13.69 -17.67
CA ARG A 92 -2.34 14.01 -17.61
C ARG A 92 -3.24 12.79 -17.90
N GLY A 93 -2.82 11.61 -17.48
CA GLY A 93 -3.57 10.37 -17.73
C GLY A 93 -3.57 9.88 -19.19
N GLN A 94 -2.79 10.47 -20.10
CA GLN A 94 -2.71 10.05 -21.52
C GLN A 94 -1.86 8.79 -21.74
N VAL A 95 -1.79 7.89 -20.77
CA VAL A 95 -1.02 6.66 -20.93
C VAL A 95 -1.92 5.60 -21.54
N ALA A 96 -1.64 5.28 -22.81
CA ALA A 96 -2.31 4.20 -23.53
C ALA A 96 -2.29 2.91 -22.70
N VAL A 97 -3.48 2.40 -22.34
CA VAL A 97 -3.67 1.09 -21.72
C VAL A 97 -2.93 0.90 -20.38
N SER A 98 -2.88 1.92 -19.53
CA SER A 98 -2.25 1.83 -18.20
C SER A 98 -3.21 1.34 -17.12
N GLU A 99 -2.71 0.49 -16.23
CA GLU A 99 -3.23 0.31 -14.86
C GLU A 99 -3.53 1.70 -14.24
N GLY A 100 -4.73 1.90 -13.69
CA GLY A 100 -5.14 3.19 -13.12
C GLY A 100 -4.31 3.60 -11.89
N ILE A 101 -4.35 4.88 -11.52
CA ILE A 101 -3.66 5.39 -10.32
C ILE A 101 -4.10 4.58 -9.08
N SER A 102 -5.39 4.30 -8.92
CA SER A 102 -5.93 3.53 -7.81
C SER A 102 -5.35 2.11 -7.70
N ALA A 103 -5.12 1.42 -8.82
CA ALA A 103 -4.48 0.10 -8.82
C ALA A 103 -3.03 0.15 -8.32
N ASN A 104 -2.29 1.19 -8.68
CA ASN A 104 -0.93 1.39 -8.19
C ASN A 104 -0.91 1.69 -6.67
N TYR A 105 -1.86 2.48 -6.17
CA TYR A 105 -2.03 2.70 -4.72
C TYR A 105 -2.36 1.41 -3.98
N MET A 106 -3.27 0.58 -4.52
CA MET A 106 -3.60 -0.73 -3.93
C MET A 106 -2.37 -1.66 -3.87
N ASP A 107 -1.53 -1.66 -4.91
CA ASP A 107 -0.28 -2.42 -4.92
C ASP A 107 0.72 -1.91 -3.87
N ILE A 108 0.88 -0.58 -3.73
CA ILE A 108 1.71 0.03 -2.68
C ILE A 108 1.25 -0.43 -1.29
N VAL A 109 -0.05 -0.36 -1.02
CA VAL A 109 -0.65 -0.83 0.25
C VAL A 109 -0.35 -2.31 0.47
N ASN A 110 -0.53 -3.15 -0.55
CA ASN A 110 -0.32 -4.60 -0.43
C ASN A 110 1.16 -4.97 -0.23
N TYR A 111 2.10 -4.30 -0.89
CA TYR A 111 3.52 -4.51 -0.64
C TYR A 111 3.93 -4.10 0.78
N ALA A 112 3.34 -3.03 1.32
CA ALA A 112 3.56 -2.65 2.71
C ALA A 112 2.96 -3.67 3.69
N LEU A 113 1.77 -4.22 3.40
CA LEU A 113 1.19 -5.32 4.17
C LEU A 113 2.08 -6.57 4.17
N PHE A 114 2.65 -6.95 3.02
CA PHE A 114 3.62 -8.05 2.97
C PHE A 114 4.85 -7.79 3.84
N GLY A 115 5.38 -6.56 3.83
CA GLY A 115 6.47 -6.15 4.71
C GLY A 115 6.11 -6.29 6.19
N ILE A 116 4.91 -5.85 6.59
CA ILE A 116 4.41 -6.00 7.96
C ILE A 116 4.30 -7.48 8.36
N ILE A 117 3.70 -8.31 7.50
CA ILE A 117 3.54 -9.74 7.78
C ILE A 117 4.91 -10.42 7.92
N LYS A 118 5.83 -10.15 6.99
CA LYS A 118 7.19 -10.71 6.99
C LYS A 118 7.94 -10.38 8.28
N LEU A 119 7.96 -9.11 8.66
CA LEU A 119 8.60 -8.66 9.91
C LEU A 119 7.96 -9.29 11.15
N SER A 120 6.63 -9.39 11.17
CA SER A 120 5.91 -10.02 12.29
C SER A 120 6.24 -11.52 12.41
N THR A 121 6.45 -12.22 11.29
CA THR A 121 6.85 -13.65 11.33
C THR A 121 8.29 -13.88 11.77
N GLU A 122 9.19 -12.95 11.44
CA GLU A 122 10.59 -12.99 11.85
C GLU A 122 10.76 -12.65 13.34
N GLU A 123 9.93 -11.76 13.88
CA GLU A 123 9.87 -11.48 15.33
C GLU A 123 9.45 -12.71 16.16
N ILE A 124 8.57 -13.56 15.62
CA ILE A 124 8.06 -14.77 16.30
C ILE A 124 9.04 -15.96 16.20
N THR A 125 9.93 -15.93 15.21
CA THR A 125 10.90 -17.02 14.97
C THR A 125 12.32 -16.45 15.08
N PRO A 126 12.89 -16.30 16.29
CA PRO A 126 14.26 -15.85 16.42
C PRO A 126 15.15 -16.84 15.69
N THR A 127 15.83 -16.41 14.64
CA THR A 127 16.90 -17.20 14.01
C THR A 127 17.91 -17.54 15.09
N HIS A 128 18.05 -18.84 15.38
CA HIS A 128 19.09 -19.42 16.24
C HIS A 128 20.49 -19.14 15.71
#